data_AF-A0AAJ8JPI3-F1
#
_entry.id   AF-A0AAJ8JPI3-F1
#
_cell.length_a   1.000
_cell.length_b   1.000
_cell.length_c   1.000
_cell.angle_alpha   90.00
_cell.angle_beta   90.00
_cell.angle_gamma   90.00
#
_symmetry.space_group_name_H-M   'P 1'
#
loop_
_entity.id
_entity.type
_entity.pdbx_description
1 polymer ?
#
loop_
_entity_poly.entity_id
_entity_poly.type
_entity_poly.pdbx_seq_one_letter_code
_entity_poly.pdbx_strand_id
1 'polypeptide(L)'
;MFRWDDCLEGHILLGLIFSTLSLVCFILTTFSTPLIKGIYFLSVPISTKSSTLVVKFGSFGYCNRDTCSSTKVGYTQPDGVGEGNEIWNWMTKTHVLYGIASLLMLLAIVTLILSLLRVGKFMWNPIYFRTCSLLSTAFAIFAEAFALINWVHARHAFDDHGIEAKYGAALWVGLVGTMFAALSAVIGGPAYQGRFMYRAHSGVAYNV
;
A
#
# COMPACT_ATOMS: atom_id res chain seq x y z
N MET A 1 -4.93 -16.81 -33.23
CA MET A 1 -4.47 -15.45 -33.54
C MET A 1 -5.33 -14.51 -32.70
N PHE A 2 -4.78 -13.92 -31.63
CA PHE A 2 -5.54 -13.02 -30.76
C PHE A 2 -5.88 -11.73 -31.51
N ARG A 3 -7.14 -11.31 -31.49
CA ARG A 3 -7.53 -10.01 -32.06
C ARG A 3 -7.04 -8.90 -31.13
N TRP A 4 -6.79 -7.74 -31.71
CA TRP A 4 -6.36 -6.54 -30.99
C TRP A 4 -7.31 -6.15 -29.84
N ASP A 5 -8.61 -6.37 -30.04
CA ASP A 5 -9.66 -6.15 -29.04
C ASP A 5 -9.51 -7.11 -27.83
N ASP A 6 -9.15 -8.38 -28.08
CA ASP A 6 -8.95 -9.38 -27.01
C ASP A 6 -7.76 -9.01 -26.11
N CYS A 7 -6.70 -8.44 -26.69
CA CYS A 7 -5.54 -7.97 -25.93
C CYS A 7 -5.86 -6.71 -25.10
N LEU A 8 -6.70 -5.80 -25.61
CA LEU A 8 -7.13 -4.61 -24.89
C LEU A 8 -7.94 -4.99 -23.63
N GLU A 9 -8.85 -5.96 -23.77
CA GLU A 9 -9.67 -6.46 -22.65
C GLU A 9 -8.82 -7.14 -21.57
N GLY A 10 -7.79 -7.90 -21.96
CA GLY A 10 -6.87 -8.56 -21.03
C GLY A 10 -6.11 -7.58 -20.12
N HIS A 11 -5.60 -6.47 -20.67
CA HIS A 11 -4.87 -5.48 -19.87
C HIS A 11 -5.77 -4.66 -18.94
N ILE A 12 -7.02 -4.44 -19.33
CA ILE A 12 -8.02 -3.81 -18.48
C ILE A 12 -8.35 -4.73 -17.29
N LEU A 13 -8.55 -6.03 -17.54
CA LEU A 13 -8.78 -7.02 -16.47
C LEU A 13 -7.58 -7.15 -15.54
N LEU A 14 -6.35 -7.23 -16.06
CA LEU A 14 -5.13 -7.24 -15.25
C LEU A 14 -5.00 -5.98 -14.39
N GLY A 15 -5.27 -4.81 -14.98
CA GLY A 15 -5.30 -3.54 -14.23
C GLY A 15 -6.31 -3.55 -13.10
N LEU A 16 -7.52 -4.08 -13.35
CA LEU A 16 -8.57 -4.19 -12.33
C LEU A 16 -8.15 -5.14 -11.19
N ILE A 17 -7.57 -6.29 -11.52
CA ILE A 17 -7.12 -7.28 -10.51
C ILE A 17 -5.99 -6.67 -9.67
N PHE A 18 -4.94 -6.11 -10.29
CA PHE A 18 -3.82 -5.56 -9.53
C PHE A 18 -4.20 -4.33 -8.73
N SER A 19 -5.02 -3.43 -9.28
CA SER A 19 -5.52 -2.27 -8.53
C SER A 19 -6.39 -2.65 -7.35
N THR A 20 -7.27 -3.65 -7.49
CA THR A 20 -8.13 -4.10 -6.38
C THR A 20 -7.32 -4.80 -5.28
N LEU A 21 -6.37 -5.66 -5.64
CA LEU A 21 -5.44 -6.27 -4.67
C LEU A 21 -4.61 -5.21 -3.94
N SER A 22 -4.08 -4.23 -4.67
CA SER A 22 -3.33 -3.11 -4.11
C SER A 22 -4.18 -2.27 -3.15
N LEU A 23 -5.42 -1.95 -3.54
CA LEU A 23 -6.37 -1.20 -2.72
C LEU A 23 -6.61 -1.90 -1.38
N VAL A 24 -6.89 -3.21 -1.41
CA VAL A 24 -7.12 -4.00 -0.19
C VAL A 24 -5.88 -3.99 0.70
N CYS A 25 -4.69 -4.18 0.13
CA CYS A 25 -3.43 -4.14 0.89
C CYS A 25 -3.21 -2.77 1.56
N PHE A 26 -3.44 -1.67 0.86
CA PHE A 26 -3.30 -0.32 1.43
C PHE A 26 -4.33 -0.03 2.51
N ILE A 27 -5.58 -0.46 2.34
CA ILE A 27 -6.62 -0.33 3.38
C ILE A 27 -6.22 -1.12 4.63
N LEU A 28 -5.76 -2.37 4.48
CA LEU A 28 -5.33 -3.20 5.60
C LEU A 28 -4.10 -2.63 6.32
N THR A 29 -3.17 -2.05 5.57
CA THR A 29 -1.95 -1.41 6.12
C THR A 29 -2.31 -0.11 6.86
N THR A 30 -3.21 0.69 6.28
CA THR A 30 -3.72 1.94 6.86
C THR A 30 -4.48 1.67 8.15
N PHE A 31 -5.46 0.77 8.12
CA PHE A 31 -6.28 0.39 9.28
C PHE A 31 -5.72 -0.81 10.05
N SER A 32 -4.39 -0.88 10.17
CA SER A 32 -3.70 -1.85 11.03
C SER A 32 -4.01 -1.58 12.52
N THR A 33 -3.23 -2.11 13.47
CA THR A 33 -3.43 -1.81 14.90
C THR A 33 -3.58 -0.29 15.16
N PRO A 34 -4.57 0.14 15.95
CA PRO A 34 -5.38 -0.65 16.89
C PRO A 34 -6.67 -1.29 16.32
N LEU A 35 -7.05 -0.99 15.08
CA LEU A 35 -8.34 -1.44 14.52
C LEU A 35 -8.34 -2.95 14.24
N ILE A 36 -7.27 -3.46 13.60
CA ILE A 36 -7.10 -4.88 13.30
C ILE A 36 -5.92 -5.43 14.10
N LYS A 37 -6.20 -6.07 15.25
CA LYS A 37 -5.17 -6.63 16.18
C LYS A 37 -4.22 -7.66 15.54
N GLY A 38 -4.62 -8.26 14.42
CA GLY A 38 -3.83 -9.23 13.67
C GLY A 38 -2.75 -8.62 12.78
N ILE A 39 -2.94 -7.37 12.34
CA ILE A 39 -2.06 -6.69 11.39
C ILE A 39 -1.33 -5.57 12.13
N TYR A 40 -0.04 -5.75 12.35
CA TYR A 40 0.83 -4.83 13.09
C TYR A 40 2.18 -4.73 12.39
N PHE A 41 2.93 -3.64 12.63
CA PHE A 41 4.27 -3.43 12.06
C PHE A 41 5.37 -4.01 12.93
N LEU A 42 5.24 -3.82 14.25
CA LEU A 42 6.24 -4.27 15.22
C LEU A 42 5.55 -4.84 16.45
N SER A 43 6.02 -5.98 16.94
CA SER A 43 5.63 -6.53 18.24
C SER A 43 6.83 -6.53 19.17
N VAL A 44 6.63 -5.98 20.36
CA VAL A 44 7.66 -5.82 21.38
C VAL A 44 7.19 -6.57 22.63
N PRO A 45 7.91 -7.62 23.08
CA PRO A 45 7.63 -8.30 24.33
C PRO A 45 8.25 -7.52 25.50
N ILE A 46 7.42 -7.14 26.46
CA ILE A 46 7.83 -6.44 27.68
C ILE A 46 7.73 -7.43 28.83
N SER A 47 8.86 -7.70 29.48
CA SER A 47 8.88 -8.49 30.70
C SER A 47 8.60 -7.57 31.89
N THR A 48 7.41 -7.68 32.48
CA THR A 48 7.12 -7.06 33.78
C THR A 48 7.27 -8.11 34.88
N LYS A 49 7.60 -7.69 36.11
CA LYS A 49 7.88 -8.58 37.28
C LYS A 49 6.81 -9.66 37.55
N SER A 50 5.61 -9.54 36.99
CA SER A 50 4.48 -10.45 37.18
C SER A 50 3.96 -11.09 35.88
N SER A 51 4.29 -10.55 34.70
CA SER A 51 3.80 -11.09 33.42
C SER A 51 4.59 -10.60 32.20
N THR A 52 4.69 -11.45 31.16
CA THR A 52 5.18 -11.06 29.83
C THR A 52 4.02 -10.47 29.02
N LEU A 53 4.18 -9.22 28.62
CA LEU A 53 3.17 -8.42 27.96
C LEU A 53 3.63 -8.09 26.54
N VAL A 54 2.84 -8.37 25.51
CA VAL A 54 3.23 -8.07 24.12
C VAL A 54 2.50 -6.83 23.64
N VAL A 55 3.26 -5.78 23.34
CA VAL A 55 2.75 -4.55 22.73
C VAL A 55 2.92 -4.63 21.23
N LYS A 56 1.83 -4.39 20.50
CA LYS A 56 1.80 -4.37 19.04
C LYS A 56 1.59 -2.96 18.54
N PHE A 57 2.49 -2.49 17.69
CA PHE A 57 2.48 -1.17 17.09
C PHE A 57 1.91 -1.21 15.67
N GLY A 58 1.01 -0.26 15.36
CA GLY A 58 0.38 -0.09 14.05
C GLY A 58 0.53 1.32 13.49
N SER A 59 -0.24 1.62 12.45
CA SER A 59 -0.24 2.93 11.77
C SER A 59 -0.77 4.06 12.66
N PHE A 60 -1.84 3.81 13.42
CA PHE A 60 -2.56 4.87 14.16
C PHE A 60 -2.60 4.64 15.67
N GLY A 61 -1.84 3.69 16.18
CA GLY A 61 -1.75 3.44 17.60
C GLY A 61 -1.09 2.11 17.91
N TYR A 62 -1.27 1.69 19.14
CA TYR A 62 -0.76 0.43 19.65
C TYR A 62 -1.85 -0.32 20.42
N CYS A 63 -1.69 -1.62 20.53
CA CYS A 63 -2.48 -2.46 21.41
C CYS A 63 -1.59 -3.23 22.36
N ASN A 64 -2.03 -3.29 23.60
CA ASN A 64 -1.45 -4.07 24.66
C ASN A 64 -2.43 -5.18 25.06
N ARG A 65 -2.21 -6.40 24.56
CA ARG A 65 -3.10 -7.57 24.74
C ARG A 65 -4.57 -7.27 24.38
N ASP A 66 -5.34 -6.76 25.34
CA ASP A 66 -6.76 -6.45 25.20
C ASP A 66 -7.07 -4.95 25.17
N THR A 67 -6.17 -4.13 25.71
CA THR A 67 -6.33 -2.67 25.80
C THR A 67 -5.64 -2.00 24.62
N CYS A 68 -6.39 -1.24 23.83
CA CYS A 68 -5.85 -0.52 22.67
C CYS A 68 -5.89 0.98 22.91
N SER A 69 -4.88 1.68 22.39
CA SER A 69 -4.84 3.14 22.39
C SER A 69 -5.90 3.72 21.45
N SER A 70 -6.29 4.96 21.71
CA SER A 70 -7.17 5.72 20.81
C SER A 70 -6.46 5.95 19.47
N THR A 71 -7.19 5.79 18.37
CA THR A 71 -6.65 6.00 17.02
C THR A 71 -6.21 7.44 16.84
N LYS A 72 -4.91 7.68 16.73
CA LYS A 72 -4.35 9.02 16.54
C LYS A 72 -3.22 8.98 15.51
N VAL A 73 -3.25 9.92 14.58
CA VAL A 73 -2.14 10.16 13.65
C VAL A 73 -0.96 10.76 14.42
N GLY A 74 0.20 10.11 14.37
CA GLY A 74 1.37 10.56 15.13
C GLY A 74 1.23 10.30 16.63
N TYR A 75 0.96 9.05 17.02
CA TYR A 75 0.89 8.67 18.43
C TYR A 75 2.29 8.65 19.07
N THR A 76 2.32 8.89 20.37
CA THR A 76 3.51 8.73 21.21
C THR A 76 3.58 7.31 21.74
N GLN A 77 4.80 6.83 21.96
CA GLN A 77 5.04 5.52 22.55
C GLN A 77 4.38 5.42 23.94
N PRO A 78 3.79 4.27 24.32
CA PRO A 78 3.29 4.05 25.66
C PRO A 78 4.40 4.15 26.71
N ASP A 79 4.08 4.76 27.85
CA ASP A 79 4.98 4.79 29.02
C ASP A 79 5.29 3.37 29.50
N GLY A 80 6.56 3.09 29.81
CA GLY A 80 7.01 1.78 30.30
C GLY A 80 7.35 0.76 29.20
N VAL A 81 7.35 1.17 27.93
CA VAL A 81 7.94 0.43 26.82
C VAL A 81 9.20 1.18 26.41
N GLY A 82 10.39 0.61 26.61
CA GLY A 82 11.65 1.32 26.31
C GLY A 82 11.84 2.63 27.08
N GLU A 83 12.60 3.56 26.50
CA GLU A 83 12.89 4.92 26.99
C GLU A 83 11.90 5.98 26.44
N GLY A 84 11.00 5.61 25.54
CA GLY A 84 9.91 6.46 25.05
C GLY A 84 10.27 7.34 23.84
N ASN A 85 11.45 7.13 23.24
CA ASN A 85 11.98 7.89 22.10
C ASN A 85 12.34 7.02 20.89
N GLU A 86 12.14 5.71 20.97
CA GLU A 86 12.52 4.73 19.94
C GLU A 86 11.65 4.83 18.69
N ILE A 87 10.39 5.25 18.85
CA ILE A 87 9.46 5.49 17.74
C ILE A 87 9.34 7.00 17.49
N TRP A 88 9.78 7.43 16.31
CA TRP A 88 9.68 8.83 15.91
C TRP A 88 8.24 9.20 15.52
N ASN A 89 7.62 10.09 16.31
CA ASN A 89 6.26 10.55 16.10
C ASN A 89 6.02 11.09 14.67
N TRP A 90 6.98 11.85 14.13
CA TRP A 90 6.81 12.43 12.79
C TRP A 90 6.76 11.36 11.68
N MET A 91 7.45 10.23 11.86
CA MET A 91 7.40 9.10 10.91
C MET A 91 6.12 8.27 11.04
N THR A 92 5.50 8.20 12.22
CA THR A 92 4.19 7.54 12.32
C THR A 92 3.09 8.37 11.62
N LYS A 93 3.25 9.70 11.52
CA LYS A 93 2.34 10.55 10.71
C LYS A 93 2.40 10.24 9.21
N THR A 94 3.54 9.81 8.68
CA THR A 94 3.68 9.52 7.24
C THR A 94 2.88 8.29 6.81
N HIS A 95 2.41 7.46 7.75
CA HIS A 95 1.56 6.31 7.44
C HIS A 95 0.19 6.73 6.87
N VAL A 96 -0.21 7.99 7.03
CA VAL A 96 -1.39 8.57 6.35
C VAL A 96 -1.25 8.50 4.82
N LEU A 97 -0.03 8.47 4.29
CA LEU A 97 0.21 8.36 2.84
C LEU A 97 -0.33 7.05 2.26
N TYR A 98 -0.37 5.94 3.01
CA TYR A 98 -1.05 4.72 2.54
C TYR A 98 -2.54 4.95 2.35
N GLY A 99 -3.18 5.73 3.22
CA GLY A 99 -4.57 6.14 3.08
C GLY A 99 -4.79 6.97 1.81
N ILE A 100 -3.93 7.96 1.55
CA ILE A 100 -3.99 8.77 0.33
C ILE A 100 -3.78 7.90 -0.91
N ALA A 101 -2.78 7.00 -0.89
CA ALA A 101 -2.53 6.07 -1.98
C ALA A 101 -3.75 5.17 -2.24
N SER A 102 -4.45 4.71 -1.20
CA SER A 102 -5.67 3.92 -1.33
C SER A 102 -6.81 4.69 -2.01
N LEU A 103 -6.99 5.98 -1.69
CA LEU A 103 -8.01 6.82 -2.32
C LEU A 103 -7.72 7.05 -3.81
N LEU A 104 -6.46 7.30 -4.15
CA LEU A 104 -6.02 7.43 -5.55
C LEU A 104 -6.19 6.12 -6.33
N MET A 105 -5.92 4.98 -5.69
CA MET A 105 -6.14 3.67 -6.30
C MET A 105 -7.63 3.38 -6.50
N LEU A 106 -8.48 3.79 -5.55
CA LEU A 106 -9.93 3.69 -5.68
C LEU A 106 -10.44 4.52 -6.87
N LEU A 107 -9.95 5.75 -7.02
CA LEU A 107 -10.25 6.60 -8.19
C LEU A 107 -9.80 5.92 -9.50
N ALA A 108 -8.61 5.31 -9.51
CA ALA A 108 -8.14 4.55 -10.67
C ALA A 108 -9.11 3.41 -11.01
N ILE A 109 -9.55 2.61 -10.02
CA ILE A 109 -10.53 1.53 -10.23
C ILE A 109 -11.85 2.05 -10.80
N VAL A 110 -12.38 3.16 -10.26
CA VAL A 110 -13.62 3.77 -10.77
C VAL A 110 -13.46 4.21 -12.21
N THR A 111 -12.35 4.86 -12.56
CA THR A 111 -12.10 5.28 -13.96
C THR A 111 -11.99 4.08 -14.90
N LEU A 112 -11.39 2.97 -14.45
CA LEU A 112 -11.26 1.75 -15.22
C LEU A 112 -12.62 1.07 -15.43
N ILE A 113 -13.47 0.98 -14.41
CA ILE A 113 -14.84 0.45 -14.51
C ILE A 113 -15.68 1.30 -15.47
N LEU A 114 -15.63 2.63 -15.35
CA LEU A 114 -16.37 3.53 -16.24
C LEU A 114 -15.91 3.43 -17.69
N SER A 115 -14.61 3.22 -17.93
CA SER A 115 -14.07 2.93 -19.26
C SER A 115 -14.62 1.60 -19.80
N LEU A 116 -14.80 0.58 -18.95
CA LEU A 116 -15.31 -0.74 -19.31
C LEU A 116 -16.80 -0.71 -19.68
N LEU A 117 -17.59 0.05 -18.90
CA LEU A 117 -19.03 0.27 -19.13
C LEU A 117 -19.32 1.21 -20.32
N ARG A 118 -18.28 1.76 -20.96
CA ARG A 118 -18.39 2.72 -22.08
C ARG A 118 -19.29 3.92 -21.77
N VAL A 119 -19.25 4.40 -20.53
CA VAL A 119 -20.08 5.53 -20.08
C VAL A 119 -19.49 6.84 -20.59
N GLY A 120 -19.98 7.30 -21.74
CA GLY A 120 -19.66 8.62 -22.31
C GLY A 120 -18.29 8.69 -22.99
N LYS A 121 -18.17 9.61 -23.95
CA LYS A 121 -16.93 9.81 -24.75
C LYS A 121 -15.75 10.34 -23.92
N PHE A 122 -16.01 10.97 -22.77
CA PHE A 122 -15.00 11.60 -21.91
C PHE A 122 -14.22 10.58 -21.06
N MET A 123 -14.88 9.52 -20.58
CA MET A 123 -14.28 8.51 -19.69
C MET A 123 -13.48 7.42 -20.43
N TRP A 124 -13.47 7.46 -21.76
CA TRP A 124 -12.64 6.60 -22.60
C TRP A 124 -11.17 7.00 -22.64
N ASN A 125 -10.80 8.13 -22.01
CA ASN A 125 -9.43 8.58 -22.03
C ASN A 125 -8.57 7.76 -21.05
N PRO A 126 -7.59 6.96 -21.55
CA PRO A 126 -6.72 6.13 -20.71
C PRO A 126 -5.84 6.95 -19.75
N ILE A 127 -5.73 8.27 -19.97
CA ILE A 127 -4.94 9.17 -19.14
C ILE A 127 -5.40 9.13 -17.68
N TYR A 128 -6.70 9.15 -17.41
CA TYR A 128 -7.20 9.25 -16.02
C TYR A 128 -6.79 8.06 -15.17
N PHE A 129 -6.95 6.84 -15.71
CA PHE A 129 -6.50 5.63 -15.01
C PHE A 129 -4.99 5.66 -14.79
N ARG A 130 -4.21 5.99 -15.82
CA ARG A 130 -2.74 5.97 -15.75
C ARG A 130 -2.21 7.00 -14.76
N THR A 131 -2.72 8.23 -14.77
CA THR A 131 -2.26 9.27 -13.86
C THR A 131 -2.64 8.97 -12.42
N CYS A 132 -3.86 8.50 -12.14
CA CYS A 132 -4.27 8.09 -10.80
C CYS A 132 -3.45 6.89 -10.30
N SER A 133 -3.21 5.89 -11.14
CA SER A 133 -2.43 4.69 -10.79
C SER A 133 -0.94 5.02 -10.55
N LEU A 134 -0.33 5.85 -11.41
CA LEU A 134 1.05 6.34 -11.22
C LEU A 134 1.19 7.17 -9.95
N LEU A 135 0.25 8.09 -9.70
CA LEU A 135 0.30 8.94 -8.52
C LEU A 135 0.10 8.11 -7.24
N SER A 136 -0.85 7.18 -7.24
CA SER A 136 -1.04 6.23 -6.14
C SER A 136 0.24 5.42 -5.87
N THR A 137 0.86 4.89 -6.92
CA THR A 137 2.12 4.13 -6.82
C THR A 137 3.24 4.99 -6.23
N ALA A 138 3.39 6.24 -6.68
CA ALA A 138 4.41 7.15 -6.16
C ALA A 138 4.21 7.41 -4.65
N PHE A 139 2.98 7.72 -4.23
CA PHE A 139 2.67 7.90 -2.80
C PHE A 139 2.88 6.63 -2.00
N ALA A 140 2.55 5.46 -2.55
CA ALA A 140 2.77 4.18 -1.91
C ALA A 140 4.25 3.86 -1.72
N ILE A 141 5.10 4.14 -2.72
CA ILE A 141 6.56 3.99 -2.61
C ILE A 141 7.12 4.89 -1.51
N PHE A 142 6.68 6.16 -1.46
CA PHE A 142 7.11 7.05 -0.37
C PHE A 142 6.64 6.55 1.00
N ALA A 143 5.38 6.12 1.12
CA ALA A 143 4.83 5.57 2.35
C ALA A 143 5.64 4.36 2.85
N GLU A 144 5.94 3.43 1.95
CA GLU A 144 6.72 2.22 2.23
C GLU A 144 8.17 2.52 2.61
N ALA A 145 8.82 3.45 1.91
CA ALA A 145 10.18 3.87 2.25
C ALA A 145 10.23 4.45 3.67
N PHE A 146 9.29 5.34 4.02
CA PHE A 146 9.23 5.89 5.38
C PHE A 146 8.88 4.83 6.43
N ALA A 147 7.97 3.91 6.12
CA ALA A 147 7.63 2.82 7.03
C ALA A 147 8.83 1.92 7.30
N LEU A 148 9.55 1.47 6.26
CA LEU A 148 10.75 0.64 6.41
C LEU A 148 11.80 1.33 7.26
N ILE A 149 12.13 2.60 6.97
CA ILE A 149 13.13 3.34 7.75
C ILE A 149 12.70 3.44 9.22
N ASN A 150 11.44 3.80 9.48
CA ASN A 150 10.93 3.96 10.84
C ASN A 150 10.96 2.64 11.64
N TRP A 151 10.46 1.55 11.06
CA TRP A 151 10.34 0.28 11.78
C TRP A 151 11.66 -0.48 11.88
N VAL A 152 12.57 -0.31 10.90
CA VAL A 152 13.95 -0.81 11.01
C VAL A 152 14.70 -0.05 12.10
N HIS A 153 14.60 1.29 12.13
CA HIS A 153 15.21 2.09 13.19
C HIS A 153 14.65 1.72 14.57
N ALA A 154 13.33 1.66 14.71
CA ALA A 154 12.69 1.30 15.97
C ALA A 154 13.12 -0.09 16.46
N ARG A 155 13.23 -1.08 15.56
CA ARG A 155 13.71 -2.42 15.94
C ARG A 155 15.15 -2.37 16.47
N HIS A 156 16.06 -1.68 15.78
CA HIS A 156 17.44 -1.55 16.24
C HIS A 156 17.51 -0.86 17.60
N ALA A 157 16.73 0.21 17.79
CA ALA A 157 16.65 0.87 19.09
C ALA A 157 16.19 -0.09 20.19
N PHE A 158 15.12 -0.88 19.98
CA PHE A 158 14.67 -1.86 20.97
C PHE A 158 15.70 -2.99 21.22
N ASP A 159 16.36 -3.46 20.17
CA ASP A 159 17.40 -4.50 20.28
C ASP A 159 18.62 -3.98 21.09
N ASP A 160 18.99 -2.69 20.94
CA ASP A 160 20.05 -2.04 21.72
C ASP A 160 19.72 -1.99 23.23
N HIS A 161 18.44 -1.92 23.57
CA HIS A 161 17.94 -2.02 24.96
C HIS A 161 17.70 -3.46 25.43
N GLY A 162 18.10 -4.47 24.64
CA GLY A 162 17.96 -5.89 24.97
C GLY A 162 16.53 -6.41 24.86
N ILE A 163 15.63 -5.69 24.17
CA ILE A 163 14.24 -6.09 23.96
C ILE A 163 14.10 -6.62 22.54
N GLU A 164 13.93 -7.94 22.39
CA GLU A 164 13.86 -8.59 21.08
C GLU A 164 12.55 -8.24 20.34
N ALA A 165 12.60 -7.21 19.49
CA ALA A 165 11.45 -6.74 18.72
C ALA A 165 11.29 -7.53 17.41
N LYS A 166 10.04 -7.92 17.09
CA LYS A 166 9.71 -8.72 15.89
C LYS A 166 8.85 -7.94 14.92
N TYR A 167 9.16 -8.03 13.62
CA TYR A 167 8.33 -7.45 12.57
C TYR A 167 6.99 -8.18 12.44
N GLY A 168 5.94 -7.42 12.18
CA GLY A 168 4.61 -7.94 11.92
C GLY A 168 4.23 -7.92 10.44
N ALA A 169 3.01 -8.39 10.16
CA ALA A 169 2.50 -8.56 8.81
C ALA A 169 2.27 -7.24 8.06
N ALA A 170 2.02 -6.12 8.76
CA ALA A 170 1.65 -4.86 8.12
C ALA A 170 2.73 -4.33 7.15
N LEU A 171 4.01 -4.51 7.52
CA LEU A 171 5.15 -4.11 6.69
C LEU A 171 5.14 -4.86 5.35
N TRP A 172 4.95 -6.18 5.40
CA TRP A 172 4.90 -7.03 4.22
C TRP A 172 3.66 -6.77 3.36
N VAL A 173 2.51 -6.53 3.99
CA VAL A 173 1.26 -6.19 3.28
C VAL A 173 1.38 -4.85 2.56
N GLY A 174 2.02 -3.85 3.18
CA GLY A 174 2.36 -2.58 2.55
C GLY A 174 3.22 -2.78 1.30
N LEU A 175 4.33 -3.51 1.44
CA LEU A 175 5.26 -3.84 0.36
C LEU A 175 4.56 -4.54 -0.81
N VAL A 176 3.80 -5.62 -0.54
CA VAL A 176 3.04 -6.34 -1.57
C VAL A 176 2.02 -5.42 -2.25
N GLY A 177 1.34 -4.56 -1.49
CA GLY A 177 0.44 -3.55 -2.02
C GLY A 177 1.13 -2.57 -2.98
N THR A 178 2.34 -2.13 -2.65
CA THR A 178 3.13 -1.24 -3.54
C THR A 178 3.55 -1.92 -4.83
N MET A 179 3.92 -3.21 -4.78
CA MET A 179 4.26 -3.99 -5.96
C MET A 179 3.05 -4.14 -6.90
N PHE A 180 1.87 -4.44 -6.35
CA PHE A 180 0.66 -4.51 -7.15
C PHE A 180 0.24 -3.15 -7.71
N ALA A 181 0.43 -2.05 -6.97
CA ALA A 181 0.21 -0.71 -7.51
C ALA A 181 1.12 -0.44 -8.72
N ALA A 182 2.42 -0.75 -8.59
CA ALA A 182 3.38 -0.57 -9.68
C ALA A 182 3.05 -1.43 -10.90
N LEU A 183 2.69 -2.71 -10.70
CA LEU A 183 2.24 -3.58 -11.80
C LEU A 183 0.98 -3.06 -12.47
N SER A 184 0.03 -2.54 -11.70
CA SER A 184 -1.17 -1.90 -12.25
C SER A 184 -0.83 -0.65 -13.07
N ALA A 185 0.11 0.18 -12.62
CA ALA A 185 0.51 1.39 -13.32
C ALA A 185 1.28 1.10 -14.64
N VAL A 186 2.12 0.05 -14.65
CA VAL A 186 2.97 -0.30 -15.80
C VAL A 186 2.20 -1.12 -16.83
N ILE A 187 1.49 -2.16 -16.38
CA ILE A 187 0.89 -3.19 -17.24
C ILE A 187 -0.63 -2.97 -17.38
N GLY A 188 -1.27 -2.45 -16.34
CA GLY A 188 -2.72 -2.33 -16.27
C GLY A 188 -3.30 -1.22 -17.15
N GLY A 189 -4.56 -1.42 -17.52
CA GLY A 189 -5.41 -0.40 -18.13
C GLY A 189 -5.26 -0.25 -19.65
N PRO A 190 -6.10 0.59 -20.27
CA PRO A 190 -6.10 0.75 -21.71
C PRO A 190 -4.76 1.32 -22.22
N ALA A 191 -4.29 0.79 -23.35
CA ALA A 191 -3.06 1.24 -23.98
C ALA A 191 -3.24 2.68 -24.50
N TYR A 192 -2.31 3.58 -24.16
CA TYR A 192 -2.33 4.97 -24.64
C TYR A 192 -2.35 5.05 -26.18
N GLN A 193 -1.68 4.08 -26.82
CA GLN A 193 -1.79 3.82 -28.24
C GLN A 193 -1.69 2.30 -28.49
N GLY A 194 -2.81 1.59 -28.45
CA GLY A 194 -2.81 0.14 -28.71
C GLY A 194 -2.25 -0.22 -30.11
N ARG A 195 -2.19 0.75 -31.03
CA ARG A 195 -1.59 0.60 -32.37
C ARG A 195 -0.07 0.36 -32.35
N PHE A 196 0.64 0.80 -31.30
CA PHE A 196 2.08 0.55 -31.14
C PHE A 196 2.38 -0.65 -30.21
N MET A 197 1.51 -0.94 -29.23
CA MET A 197 1.73 -2.06 -28.29
C MET A 197 1.32 -3.44 -28.83
N TYR A 198 0.33 -3.53 -29.73
CA TYR A 198 -0.24 -4.83 -30.17
C TYR A 198 -0.07 -5.10 -31.67
N ARG A 199 0.96 -4.53 -32.32
CA ARG A 199 1.20 -4.75 -33.74
C ARG A 199 1.97 -6.06 -33.97
N ALA A 200 1.28 -7.20 -33.81
CA ALA A 200 1.81 -8.55 -34.05
C ALA A 200 1.69 -9.01 -35.52
N HIS A 201 1.38 -8.10 -36.47
CA HIS A 201 1.23 -8.48 -37.87
C HIS A 201 2.53 -8.27 -38.63
N SER A 202 3.19 -9.37 -39.01
CA SER A 202 4.45 -9.40 -39.78
C SER A 202 4.37 -8.80 -41.20
N GLY A 203 3.19 -8.38 -41.66
CA GLY A 203 2.93 -8.05 -43.08
C GLY A 203 2.67 -6.58 -43.40
N VAL A 204 2.73 -5.64 -42.44
CA VAL A 204 2.41 -4.23 -42.71
C VAL A 204 3.59 -3.34 -42.32
N ALA A 205 4.31 -2.85 -43.33
CA ALA A 205 5.48 -1.99 -43.18
C ALA A 205 5.14 -0.65 -42.50
N TYR A 206 6.13 -0.12 -41.78
CA TYR A 206 6.10 1.19 -41.15
C TYR A 206 6.12 2.28 -42.22
N ASN A 207 4.97 2.90 -42.49
CA ASN A 207 5.00 4.24 -43.07
C ASN A 207 4.91 5.23 -41.91
N VAL A 208 6.06 5.88 -41.69
CA VAL A 208 6.25 7.15 -41.00
C VAL A 208 5.25 8.19 -41.45
#